data_AF-D2QV08-F1
#
_entry.id   AF-D2QV08-F1
#
_cell.length_a   1.000
_cell.length_b   1.000
_cell.length_c   1.000
_cell.angle_alpha   90.00
_cell.angle_beta   90.00
_cell.angle_gamma   90.00
#
_symmetry.space_group_name_H-M   'P 1'
#
loop_
_entity.id
_entity.type
_entity.pdbx_description
1 polymer ?
#
loop_
_entity_poly.entity_id
_entity_poly.type
_entity_poly.pdbx_seq_one_letter_code
_entity_poly.pdbx_strand_id
1 'polypeptide(L)'
;MRILIDTHILLWVLEADDQLSARATELIRSTINEVFVSAVSLLEISIKKKIGKLDTTRTATEISQEMTRVLAIQLLPVLPHHLDAYQSIPLYEDHRDPFDRLLIATAFADNLTLISDDSKFDRYTPFVTLIR
;
A
#
# COMPACT_ATOMS: atom_id res chain seq x y z
N MET A 1 5.34 14.98 2.67
CA MET A 1 5.66 14.08 1.52
C MET A 1 4.42 13.31 1.11
N ARG A 2 4.41 12.71 -0.09
CA ARG A 2 3.30 11.87 -0.57
C ARG A 2 3.69 10.40 -0.44
N ILE A 3 2.93 9.64 0.35
CA ILE A 3 3.29 8.30 0.81
C ILE A 3 2.22 7.32 0.38
N LEU A 4 2.60 6.21 -0.27
CA LEU A 4 1.75 5.06 -0.49
C LEU A 4 2.13 3.97 0.52
N ILE A 5 1.16 3.46 1.28
CA ILE A 5 1.41 2.34 2.20
C ILE A 5 0.94 1.02 1.60
N ASP A 6 1.70 -0.04 1.89
CA ASP A 6 1.37 -1.40 1.52
C ASP A 6 0.15 -1.97 2.26
N THR A 7 -0.41 -3.06 1.75
CA THR A 7 -1.59 -3.72 2.30
C THR A 7 -1.36 -4.23 3.71
N HIS A 8 -0.22 -4.87 4.02
CA HIS A 8 0.06 -5.34 5.37
C HIS A 8 0.37 -4.19 6.33
N ILE A 9 1.02 -3.13 5.85
CA ILE A 9 1.24 -1.90 6.63
C ILE A 9 -0.10 -1.29 7.03
N LEU A 10 -1.06 -1.25 6.11
CA LEU A 10 -2.42 -0.82 6.43
C LEU A 10 -3.05 -1.68 7.54
N LEU A 11 -2.94 -3.01 7.45
CA LEU A 11 -3.49 -3.91 8.48
C LEU A 11 -2.87 -3.63 9.85
N TRP A 12 -1.54 -3.49 9.93
CA TRP A 12 -0.85 -3.13 11.18
C TRP A 12 -1.31 -1.79 11.74
N VAL A 13 -1.50 -0.78 10.89
CA VAL A 13 -2.01 0.53 11.32
C VAL A 13 -3.44 0.42 11.88
N LEU A 14 -4.31 -0.36 11.25
CA LEU A 14 -5.70 -0.55 11.69
C LEU A 14 -5.80 -1.37 12.99
N GLU A 15 -4.87 -2.30 13.20
CA GLU A 15 -4.83 -3.17 14.37
C GLU A 15 -3.99 -2.59 15.53
N ALA A 16 -3.36 -1.43 15.32
CA ALA A 16 -2.38 -0.83 16.23
C ALA A 16 -1.27 -1.82 16.61
N ASP A 17 -0.77 -2.56 15.61
CA ASP A 17 0.26 -3.58 15.76
C ASP A 17 1.65 -2.94 15.96
N ASP A 18 2.43 -3.50 16.90
CA ASP A 18 3.78 -3.04 17.25
C ASP A 18 4.85 -3.42 16.22
N GLN A 19 4.50 -4.13 15.14
CA GLN A 19 5.40 -4.49 14.05
C GLN A 19 5.84 -3.29 13.20
N LEU A 20 5.10 -2.18 13.23
CA LEU A 20 5.44 -1.00 12.43
C LEU A 20 6.69 -0.28 12.99
N SER A 21 7.67 -0.03 12.13
CA SER A 21 8.89 0.68 12.54
C SER A 21 8.55 2.07 13.13
N ALA A 22 9.36 2.55 14.08
CA ALA A 22 9.15 3.87 14.68
C ALA A 22 9.15 4.99 13.62
N ARG A 23 10.01 4.84 12.59
CA ARG A 23 10.09 5.76 11.46
C ARG A 23 8.84 5.71 10.58
N ALA A 24 8.35 4.52 10.23
CA ALA A 24 7.13 4.38 9.45
C ALA A 24 5.92 4.95 10.21
N THR A 25 5.84 4.69 11.51
CA THR A 25 4.81 5.23 12.41
C THR A 25 4.83 6.76 12.43
N GLU A 26 6.01 7.37 12.61
CA GLU A 26 6.18 8.83 12.58
C GLU A 26 5.72 9.43 11.25
N LEU A 27 6.13 8.82 10.13
CA LEU A 27 5.79 9.31 8.80
C LEU A 27 4.29 9.20 8.49
N ILE A 28 3.65 8.10 8.87
CA ILE A 28 2.22 7.88 8.65
C ILE A 28 1.37 8.79 9.54
N ARG A 29 1.78 9.04 10.78
CA ARG A 29 1.03 9.89 11.74
C ARG A 29 1.29 11.39 11.58
N SER A 30 2.29 11.78 10.78
CA SER A 30 2.64 13.18 10.59
C SER A 30 1.61 13.91 9.74
N THR A 31 1.08 15.03 10.25
CA THR A 31 0.07 15.85 9.58
C THR A 31 0.60 16.64 8.37
N ILE A 32 1.92 16.67 8.17
CA ILE A 32 2.56 17.30 7.01
C ILE A 32 2.66 16.35 5.80
N ASN A 33 2.34 15.06 6.01
CA ASN A 33 2.41 14.04 4.99
C ASN A 33 1.02 13.72 4.45
N GLU A 34 0.94 13.55 3.15
CA GLU A 34 -0.24 13.02 2.48
C GLU A 34 -0.04 11.51 2.37
N VAL A 35 -0.86 10.76 3.10
CA VAL A 35 -0.77 9.30 3.16
C VAL A 35 -1.90 8.70 2.34
N PHE A 36 -1.54 7.76 1.48
CA PHE A 36 -2.43 7.10 0.53
C PHE A 36 -2.43 5.59 0.75
N VAL A 37 -3.59 4.99 0.53
CA VAL A 37 -3.77 3.56 0.30
C VAL A 37 -4.35 3.39 -1.09
N SER A 38 -3.78 2.51 -1.90
CA SER A 38 -4.36 2.21 -3.21
C SER A 38 -5.60 1.32 -3.07
N ALA A 39 -6.60 1.53 -3.92
CA ALA A 39 -7.76 0.64 -4.02
C ALA A 39 -7.38 -0.82 -4.31
N VAL A 40 -6.18 -1.07 -4.86
CA VAL A 40 -5.64 -2.43 -5.03
C VAL A 40 -5.47 -3.17 -3.70
N SER A 41 -5.07 -2.48 -2.63
CA SER A 41 -4.92 -3.07 -1.30
C SER A 41 -6.26 -3.49 -0.71
N LEU A 42 -7.32 -2.69 -0.94
CA LEU A 42 -8.68 -3.08 -0.54
C LEU A 42 -9.21 -4.26 -1.35
N LEU A 43 -8.86 -4.36 -2.64
CA LEU A 43 -9.17 -5.52 -3.47
C LEU A 43 -8.45 -6.77 -2.95
N GLU A 44 -7.16 -6.66 -2.62
CA GLU A 44 -6.37 -7.74 -2.06
C GLU A 44 -6.95 -8.25 -0.72
N ILE A 45 -7.28 -7.34 0.20
CA ILE A 45 -7.96 -7.65 1.47
C ILE A 45 -9.28 -8.40 1.20
N SER A 46 -10.08 -7.90 0.26
CA SER A 46 -11.37 -8.49 -0.09
C SER A 46 -11.22 -9.91 -0.64
N ILE A 47 -10.21 -10.15 -1.48
CA ILE A 47 -9.89 -11.47 -2.02
C ILE A 47 -9.38 -12.39 -0.91
N LYS A 48 -8.41 -11.95 -0.10
CA LYS A 48 -7.86 -12.73 1.02
C LYS A 48 -8.95 -13.13 2.02
N LYS A 49 -9.88 -12.23 2.34
CA LYS A 49 -11.07 -12.54 3.14
C LYS A 49 -11.94 -13.61 2.48
N LYS A 50 -12.24 -13.46 1.19
CA LYS A 50 -13.11 -14.39 0.45
C LYS A 50 -12.55 -15.80 0.38
N ILE A 51 -11.22 -15.95 0.28
CA ILE A 51 -10.53 -17.24 0.21
C ILE A 51 -10.08 -17.77 1.58
N GLY A 52 -10.45 -17.10 2.68
CA GLY A 52 -10.14 -17.54 4.05
C GLY A 52 -8.69 -17.36 4.47
N LYS A 53 -7.91 -16.52 3.78
CA LYS A 53 -6.51 -16.19 4.13
C LYS A 53 -6.37 -14.97 5.04
N LEU A 54 -7.45 -14.25 5.30
CA LEU A 54 -7.50 -13.12 6.22
C LEU A 54 -8.81 -13.20 7.02
N ASP A 55 -8.68 -13.29 8.34
CA ASP A 55 -9.83 -13.31 9.25
C ASP A 55 -10.14 -11.88 9.71
N THR A 56 -11.09 -11.23 9.03
CA THR A 56 -11.56 -9.90 9.41
C THR A 56 -13.06 -9.79 9.20
N THR A 57 -13.76 -9.27 10.20
CA THR A 57 -15.20 -9.01 10.11
C THR A 57 -15.49 -7.77 9.27
N ARG A 58 -14.52 -6.85 9.18
CA ARG A 58 -14.64 -5.55 8.49
C ARG A 58 -14.83 -5.71 6.98
N THR A 59 -15.64 -4.84 6.40
CA THR A 59 -15.83 -4.67 4.96
C THR A 59 -14.83 -3.66 4.39
N ALA A 60 -14.57 -3.72 3.09
CA ALA A 60 -13.74 -2.72 2.42
C ALA A 60 -14.26 -1.28 2.61
N THR A 61 -15.58 -1.10 2.67
CA THR A 61 -16.22 0.19 2.95
C THR A 61 -15.90 0.68 4.36
N GLU A 62 -16.01 -0.18 5.39
CA GLU A 62 -15.69 0.18 6.77
C GLU A 62 -14.21 0.51 6.94
N ILE A 63 -13.32 -0.25 6.28
CA ILE A 63 -11.88 0.05 6.25
C ILE A 63 -11.64 1.42 5.62
N SER A 64 -12.21 1.67 4.43
CA SER A 64 -12.09 2.97 3.74
C SER A 64 -12.58 4.16 4.57
N GLN A 65 -13.71 3.99 5.26
CA GLN A 65 -14.26 5.03 6.13
C GLN A 65 -13.36 5.32 7.33
N GLU A 66 -12.81 4.29 7.97
CA GLU A 66 -11.90 4.48 9.11
C GLU A 66 -10.59 5.13 8.68
N MET A 67 -9.98 4.65 7.59
CA MET A 67 -8.77 5.25 6.99
C MET A 67 -8.97 6.76 6.78
N THR A 68 -10.07 7.13 6.11
CA THR A 68 -10.31 8.52 5.73
C THR A 68 -10.68 9.40 6.92
N ARG A 69 -11.55 8.92 7.83
CA ARG A 69 -12.14 9.75 8.89
C ARG A 69 -11.32 9.78 10.17
N VAL A 70 -10.61 8.70 10.48
CA VAL A 70 -9.89 8.54 11.75
C VAL A 70 -8.40 8.70 11.55
N LEU A 71 -7.86 8.13 10.46
CA LEU A 71 -6.41 8.07 10.24
C LEU A 71 -5.89 9.15 9.27
N ALA A 72 -6.79 9.94 8.67
CA ALA A 72 -6.45 10.90 7.61
C ALA A 72 -5.69 10.29 6.42
N ILE A 73 -5.91 8.99 6.16
CA ILE A 73 -5.35 8.25 5.03
C ILE A 73 -6.34 8.30 3.87
N GLN A 74 -5.86 8.73 2.71
CA GLN A 74 -6.68 8.90 1.51
C GLN A 74 -6.71 7.62 0.65
N LEU A 75 -7.87 7.30 0.10
CA LEU A 75 -7.99 6.22 -0.87
C LEU A 75 -7.60 6.71 -2.27
N LEU A 76 -6.61 6.07 -2.88
CA LEU A 76 -6.14 6.35 -4.23
C LEU A 76 -6.77 5.34 -5.21
N PRO A 77 -7.56 5.78 -6.21
CA PRO A 77 -8.11 4.88 -7.21
C PRO A 77 -7.01 4.35 -8.14
N VAL A 78 -7.26 3.19 -8.76
CA VAL A 78 -6.42 2.71 -9.86
C VAL A 78 -6.83 3.46 -11.12
N LEU A 79 -5.89 4.15 -11.75
CA LEU A 79 -6.09 4.96 -12.94
C LEU A 79 -5.34 4.37 -14.15
N PRO A 80 -5.73 4.68 -15.40
CA PRO A 80 -5.10 4.09 -16.58
C PRO A 80 -3.58 4.26 -16.64
N HIS A 81 -3.03 5.40 -16.22
CA HIS A 81 -1.58 5.63 -16.23
C HIS A 81 -0.82 4.75 -15.21
N HIS A 82 -1.49 4.25 -14.16
CA HIS A 82 -0.91 3.23 -13.28
C HIS A 82 -0.73 1.90 -14.03
N LEU A 83 -1.63 1.58 -14.97
CA LEU A 83 -1.54 0.37 -15.80
C LEU A 83 -0.46 0.49 -16.87
N ASP A 84 -0.26 1.68 -17.44
CA ASP A 84 0.87 1.95 -18.34
C ASP A 84 2.21 1.83 -17.61
N ALA A 85 2.30 2.37 -16.39
CA ALA A 85 3.45 2.21 -15.51
C ALA A 85 3.72 0.74 -15.14
N TYR A 86 2.67 -0.07 -14.95
CA TYR A 86 2.80 -1.51 -14.67
C TYR A 86 3.50 -2.27 -15.80
N GLN A 87 3.32 -1.84 -17.05
CA GLN A 87 4.06 -2.39 -18.20
C GLN A 87 5.50 -1.89 -18.27
N SER A 88 5.79 -0.75 -17.64
CA SER A 88 7.10 -0.08 -17.70
C SER A 88 8.06 -0.55 -16.61
N ILE A 89 7.56 -1.07 -15.49
CA ILE A 89 8.39 -1.65 -14.42
C ILE A 89 8.78 -3.11 -14.73
N PRO A 90 10.00 -3.55 -14.36
CA PRO A 90 10.46 -4.91 -14.64
C PRO A 90 9.61 -5.98 -13.94
N LEU A 91 9.48 -7.13 -14.60
CA LEU A 91 8.96 -8.36 -14.01
C LEU A 91 10.14 -9.22 -13.55
N TYR A 92 10.21 -9.51 -12.26
CA TYR A 92 11.21 -10.42 -11.70
C TYR A 92 10.59 -11.80 -11.46
N GLU A 93 11.35 -12.87 -11.71
CA GLU A 93 10.85 -14.25 -11.55
C GLU A 93 10.44 -14.57 -10.10
N ASP A 94 11.14 -13.98 -9.12
CA ASP A 94 10.88 -14.13 -7.69
C ASP A 94 9.80 -13.17 -7.14
N HIS A 95 9.30 -12.23 -7.97
CA HIS A 95 8.24 -11.29 -7.59
C HIS A 95 7.21 -11.09 -8.70
N ARG A 96 6.14 -11.90 -8.64
CA ARG A 96 5.09 -11.96 -9.66
C ARG A 96 3.68 -11.66 -9.12
N ASP A 97 3.57 -11.20 -7.87
CA ASP A 97 2.27 -10.86 -7.29
C ASP A 97 1.68 -9.64 -8.02
N PRO A 98 0.49 -9.76 -8.63
CA PRO A 98 -0.09 -8.68 -9.42
C PRO A 98 -0.51 -7.47 -8.55
N PHE A 99 -0.82 -7.66 -7.27
CA PHE A 99 -1.23 -6.58 -6.37
C PHE A 99 -0.02 -5.74 -5.96
N ASP A 100 1.06 -6.39 -5.50
CA ASP A 100 2.31 -5.71 -5.16
C ASP A 100 2.87 -4.94 -6.35
N ARG A 101 2.88 -5.57 -7.52
CA ARG A 101 3.39 -4.94 -8.74
C ARG A 101 2.53 -3.74 -9.16
N LEU A 102 1.21 -3.81 -8.99
CA LEU A 102 0.34 -2.66 -9.26
C LEU A 102 0.55 -1.56 -8.22
N LEU A 103 0.82 -1.90 -6.96
CA LEU A 103 1.16 -0.93 -5.93
C LEU A 103 2.48 -0.19 -6.25
N ILE A 104 3.51 -0.93 -6.67
CA ILE A 104 4.80 -0.37 -7.12
C ILE A 104 4.58 0.52 -8.36
N ALA A 105 3.78 0.07 -9.32
CA ALA A 105 3.47 0.84 -10.52
C ALA A 105 2.73 2.14 -10.19
N THR A 106 1.76 2.11 -9.28
CA THR A 106 1.07 3.29 -8.77
C THR A 106 2.05 4.25 -8.09
N ALA A 107 2.96 3.74 -7.24
CA ALA A 107 3.97 4.58 -6.61
C ALA A 107 4.93 5.22 -7.61
N PHE A 108 5.35 4.46 -8.62
CA PHE A 108 6.20 4.96 -9.71
C PHE A 108 5.49 6.04 -10.54
N ALA A 109 4.25 5.78 -10.95
CA ALA A 109 3.47 6.67 -11.82
C ALA A 109 3.13 8.01 -11.14
N ASP A 110 2.80 7.97 -9.84
CA ASP A 110 2.38 9.16 -9.09
C ASP A 110 3.52 9.79 -8.27
N ASN A 111 4.76 9.31 -8.44
CA ASN A 111 5.96 9.74 -7.70
C ASN A 111 5.75 9.73 -6.17
N LEU A 112 5.28 8.58 -5.66
CA LEU A 112 5.00 8.36 -4.24
C LEU A 112 6.16 7.62 -3.57
N THR A 113 6.40 7.95 -2.29
CA THR A 113 7.26 7.13 -1.43
C THR A 113 6.47 5.93 -0.93
N LEU A 114 7.00 4.73 -1.11
CA LEU A 114 6.35 3.48 -0.73
C LEU A 114 6.82 3.08 0.68
N ILE A 115 5.88 2.74 1.56
CA ILE A 115 6.18 2.09 2.85
C ILE A 115 5.76 0.64 2.76
N SER A 116 6.72 -0.28 2.91
CA SER A 116 6.50 -1.73 2.91
C SER A 116 7.60 -2.42 3.71
N ASP A 117 7.25 -3.57 4.29
CA ASP A 117 8.20 -4.47 4.96
C ASP A 117 8.56 -5.69 4.09
N ASP A 118 8.01 -5.82 2.87
CA ASP A 118 8.37 -6.91 1.96
C ASP A 118 9.72 -6.64 1.27
N SER A 119 10.70 -7.48 1.58
CA SER A 119 12.03 -7.45 0.97
C SER A 119 12.05 -7.52 -0.56
N LYS A 120 11.00 -8.05 -1.21
CA LYS A 120 10.92 -8.10 -2.69
C LYS A 120 10.83 -6.71 -3.31
N PHE A 121 10.33 -5.73 -2.57
CA PHE A 121 10.21 -4.35 -3.04
C PHE A 121 11.58 -3.69 -3.24
N ASP A 122 12.65 -4.22 -2.62
CA ASP A 122 14.03 -3.72 -2.80
C ASP A 122 14.48 -3.75 -4.26
N ARG A 123 13.96 -4.70 -5.04
CA ARG A 123 14.24 -4.84 -6.47
C ARG A 123 13.83 -3.59 -7.27
N TYR A 124 12.89 -2.82 -6.73
CA TYR A 124 12.27 -1.68 -7.40
C TYR A 124 12.76 -0.32 -6.90
N THR A 125 13.75 -0.29 -5.99
CA THR A 125 14.35 0.97 -5.50
C THR A 125 14.96 1.87 -6.60
N PRO A 126 15.35 1.39 -7.80
CA PRO A 126 15.68 2.27 -8.92
C PRO A 126 14.48 3.04 -9.51
N PHE A 127 13.25 2.62 -9.22
CA PHE A 127 12.01 3.19 -9.74
C PHE A 127 11.21 3.95 -8.68
N VAL A 128 11.27 3.51 -7.42
CA VAL A 128 10.49 4.08 -6.32
C VAL A 128 11.35 4.33 -5.08
N THR A 129 11.00 5.36 -4.31
CA THR A 129 11.59 5.53 -2.97
C THR A 129 10.90 4.58 -2.00
N LEU A 130 11.66 3.72 -1.32
CA LEU A 130 11.15 2.73 -0.37
C LEU A 130 11.58 3.06 1.07
N ILE A 131 10.64 2.94 2.01
CA ILE A 131 10.85 3.04 3.46
C ILE A 131 10.32 1.76 4.12
N ARG A 132 11.04 1.27 5.13
CA ARG A 132 10.65 0.14 5.99
C ARG A 132 10.16 0.61 7.35
#